data_AF-A0A7K6S2V0-F1
#
_entry.id   AF-A0A7K6S2V0-F1
#
_cell.length_a   1.000
_cell.length_b   1.000
_cell.length_c   1.000
_cell.angle_alpha   90.00
_cell.angle_beta   90.00
_cell.angle_gamma   90.00
#
_symmetry.space_group_name_H-M   'P 1'
#
loop_
_entity.id
_entity.type
_entity.pdbx_description
1 polymer ?
#
loop_
_entity_poly.entity_id
_entity_poly.type
_entity_poly.pdbx_seq_one_letter_code
_entity_poly.pdbx_strand_id
1 'polypeptide(L)'
;MAQKHLKEAFISNLNGTSLLEISLGLSLAPLCLLCRGLLLILYYLHYGKPLSSRKYSLLLDFLVLVSPLLFSCTVLSPIIFFMPTIIAAFCAGIFSKIYSQRTRETRVPFRQIVQDFQKTYLDPEYIPAITVFRVYINVLTAISILAVDFPQYPRRYAKAETYGTGAMDLGVGAFIFGNALVCPEVRQKSHGTQPKFSNLARQLFSVWPLIFLGVGRLLSVKSIEYHEHTSEYGLHWNFFFTLAFVRLAASLLLAIFPKNKSWIVAINLAVLYQLSLNTTSLKMFILHGSDGRDTRVGFLNANREGLLSLVGYLAIYMASVQVGLCLLKCRNSVKGWIDAVGFVLLMVLLLFVFLHVSQAYTDPVSRRMANLSYCIWVVAHCLTLFICFVVTDLTLVFTKLLVKGSSVPSCWNLVKPPNTSKEHEAEAVPRGRKGKLSHGCLISAINQNQLLFFLLANVMTGTVNILVDTIHSKTAFTLCILHLYMFFNCLIMYILHAKNTVIKFW
;
A
#
# COMPACT_ATOMS: atom_id res chain seq x y z
N MET A 1 -15.06 27.79 -19.49
CA MET A 1 -13.76 28.33 -19.03
C MET A 1 -13.75 28.75 -17.55
N ALA A 2 -14.80 29.41 -17.01
CA ALA A 2 -14.80 29.84 -15.59
C ALA A 2 -14.74 28.69 -14.56
N GLN A 3 -15.63 27.69 -14.66
CA GLN A 3 -15.63 26.51 -13.75
C GLN A 3 -14.37 25.65 -13.89
N LYS A 4 -13.76 25.72 -15.08
CA LYS A 4 -12.52 25.04 -15.46
C LYS A 4 -11.34 25.61 -14.63
N HIS A 5 -11.10 26.92 -14.69
CA HIS A 5 -10.07 27.58 -13.88
C HIS A 5 -10.34 27.54 -12.37
N LEU A 6 -11.61 27.54 -11.95
CA LEU A 6 -11.97 27.40 -10.54
C LEU A 6 -11.49 26.05 -9.98
N LYS A 7 -11.63 24.95 -10.75
CA LYS A 7 -11.17 23.62 -10.34
C LYS A 7 -9.64 23.52 -10.27
N GLU A 8 -8.93 24.19 -11.18
CA GLU A 8 -7.47 24.26 -11.15
C GLU A 8 -6.97 25.03 -9.93
N ALA A 9 -7.52 26.23 -9.71
CA ALA A 9 -7.17 27.06 -8.56
C ALA A 9 -7.42 26.31 -7.25
N PHE A 10 -8.50 25.53 -7.20
CA PHE A 10 -8.89 24.73 -6.04
C PHE A 10 -7.91 23.61 -5.63
N ILE A 11 -7.05 23.17 -6.56
CA ILE A 11 -6.09 22.06 -6.34
C ILE A 11 -4.62 22.56 -6.37
N SER A 12 -4.40 23.86 -6.62
CA SER A 12 -3.08 24.48 -6.72
C SER A 12 -2.53 25.05 -5.40
N ASN A 13 -1.21 25.30 -5.37
CA ASN A 13 -0.41 25.94 -4.33
C ASN A 13 -0.52 25.32 -2.92
N LEU A 14 -0.44 23.99 -2.85
CA LEU A 14 -0.59 23.24 -1.60
C LEU A 14 0.77 22.82 -1.02
N ASN A 15 0.95 22.96 0.30
CA ASN A 15 2.20 22.68 1.03
C ASN A 15 2.14 21.39 1.89
N GLY A 16 1.08 20.61 1.78
CA GLY A 16 0.92 19.34 2.51
C GLY A 16 0.56 19.48 4.00
N THR A 17 0.86 18.43 4.78
CA THR A 17 0.65 18.30 6.24
C THR A 17 1.96 17.97 6.97
N SER A 18 1.90 17.86 8.30
CA SER A 18 2.99 17.33 9.12
C SER A 18 3.22 15.81 8.93
N LEU A 19 4.46 15.38 9.12
CA LEU A 19 4.84 13.96 9.09
C LEU A 19 4.07 13.10 10.13
N LEU A 20 3.81 13.68 11.31
CA LEU A 20 3.09 13.01 12.38
C LEU A 20 1.64 12.72 11.98
N GLU A 21 0.98 13.68 11.34
CA GLU A 21 -0.40 13.53 10.90
C GLU A 21 -0.54 12.38 9.89
N ILE A 22 0.39 12.28 8.94
CA ILE A 22 0.42 11.16 7.97
C ILE A 22 0.67 9.83 8.68
N SER A 23 1.62 9.79 9.61
CA SER A 23 1.92 8.57 10.39
C SER A 23 0.70 8.07 11.16
N LEU A 24 -0.04 8.98 11.80
CA LEU A 24 -1.27 8.66 12.52
C LEU A 24 -2.39 8.23 11.58
N GLY A 25 -2.58 8.93 10.45
CA GLY A 25 -3.57 8.55 9.45
C GLY A 25 -3.33 7.13 8.88
N LEU A 26 -2.06 6.78 8.60
CA LEU A 26 -1.70 5.45 8.12
C LEU A 26 -1.93 4.35 9.15
N SER A 27 -1.81 4.65 10.45
CA SER A 27 -2.04 3.70 11.53
C SER A 27 -3.51 3.23 11.64
N LEU A 28 -4.46 3.99 11.07
CA LEU A 28 -5.88 3.63 11.08
C LEU A 28 -6.18 2.33 10.32
N ALA A 29 -5.52 2.09 9.19
CA ALA A 29 -5.75 0.90 8.37
C ALA A 29 -5.42 -0.41 9.11
N PRO A 30 -4.25 -0.55 9.76
CA PRO A 30 -3.98 -1.67 10.67
C PRO A 30 -5.00 -1.82 11.80
N LEU A 31 -5.40 -0.72 12.44
CA LEU A 31 -6.39 -0.76 13.54
C LEU A 31 -7.78 -1.21 13.06
N CYS A 32 -8.21 -0.81 11.87
CA CYS A 32 -9.46 -1.28 11.24
C CYS A 32 -9.39 -2.78 10.96
N LEU A 33 -8.25 -3.29 10.49
CA LEU A 33 -8.03 -4.72 10.31
C LEU A 33 -8.10 -5.49 11.63
N LEU A 34 -7.46 -4.96 12.68
CA LEU A 34 -7.51 -5.55 14.03
C LEU A 34 -8.96 -5.62 14.53
N CYS A 35 -9.70 -4.50 14.42
CA CYS A 35 -11.10 -4.41 14.82
C CYS A 35 -11.95 -5.47 14.12
N ARG A 36 -11.82 -5.59 12.79
CA ARG A 36 -12.53 -6.63 12.02
C ARG A 36 -12.21 -8.03 12.51
N GLY A 37 -10.93 -8.35 12.70
CA GLY A 37 -10.51 -9.68 13.12
C GLY A 37 -11.03 -10.04 14.51
N LEU A 38 -10.98 -9.08 15.45
CA LEU A 38 -11.52 -9.26 16.80
C LEU A 38 -13.05 -9.43 16.80
N LEU A 39 -13.79 -8.67 15.98
CA LEU A 39 -15.23 -8.82 15.83
C LEU A 39 -15.61 -10.21 15.30
N LEU A 40 -14.87 -10.74 14.32
CA LEU A 40 -15.10 -12.10 13.79
C LEU A 40 -14.84 -13.19 14.85
N ILE A 41 -13.80 -13.02 15.68
CA ILE A 41 -13.51 -13.95 16.78
C ILE A 41 -14.59 -13.87 17.85
N LEU A 42 -15.02 -12.66 18.22
CA LEU A 42 -16.11 -12.46 19.19
C LEU A 42 -17.43 -13.07 18.69
N TYR A 43 -17.73 -12.92 17.39
CA TYR A 43 -18.90 -13.53 16.76
C TYR A 43 -18.84 -15.06 16.85
N TYR A 44 -17.68 -15.65 16.53
CA TYR A 44 -17.48 -17.10 16.64
C TYR A 44 -17.65 -17.59 18.08
N LEU A 45 -17.13 -16.84 19.06
CA LEU A 45 -17.25 -17.17 20.48
C LEU A 45 -18.70 -17.18 20.96
N HIS A 46 -19.54 -16.27 20.46
CA HIS A 46 -20.94 -16.17 20.88
C HIS A 46 -21.86 -17.18 20.16
N TYR A 47 -21.64 -17.42 18.86
CA TYR A 47 -22.55 -18.24 18.03
C TYR A 47 -22.01 -19.63 17.70
N GLY A 48 -20.76 -19.94 18.02
CA GLY A 48 -20.10 -21.22 17.74
C GLY A 48 -19.89 -21.53 16.25
N LYS A 49 -20.22 -20.61 15.34
CA LYS A 49 -20.11 -20.78 13.89
C LYS A 49 -19.44 -19.57 13.25
N PRO A 50 -18.57 -19.76 12.23
CA PRO A 50 -18.00 -18.64 11.51
C PRO A 50 -19.07 -17.91 10.69
N LEU A 51 -18.87 -16.62 10.44
CA LEU A 51 -19.75 -15.84 9.58
C LEU A 51 -19.69 -16.40 8.15
N SER A 52 -20.73 -17.15 7.76
CA SER A 52 -20.80 -17.85 6.46
C SER A 52 -21.50 -17.02 5.38
N SER A 53 -22.40 -16.11 5.77
CA SER A 53 -23.15 -15.29 4.81
C SER A 53 -22.25 -14.29 4.11
N ARG A 54 -22.12 -14.47 2.79
CA ARG A 54 -21.33 -13.60 1.91
C ARG A 54 -21.77 -12.13 1.97
N LYS A 55 -23.08 -11.89 2.03
CA LYS A 55 -23.65 -10.52 2.07
C LYS A 55 -23.24 -9.81 3.36
N TYR A 56 -23.42 -10.46 4.52
CA TYR A 56 -23.05 -9.89 5.81
C TYR A 56 -21.52 -9.73 5.94
N SER A 57 -20.75 -10.64 5.36
CA SER A 57 -19.28 -10.51 5.34
C SER A 57 -18.83 -9.30 4.52
N LEU A 58 -19.42 -9.07 3.34
CA LEU A 58 -19.10 -7.88 2.53
C LEU A 58 -19.48 -6.58 3.25
N LEU A 59 -20.67 -6.54 3.85
CA LEU A 59 -21.16 -5.37 4.55
C LEU A 59 -20.30 -5.06 5.80
N LEU A 60 -19.93 -6.08 6.58
CA LEU A 60 -18.99 -5.93 7.70
C LEU A 60 -17.63 -5.45 7.21
N ASP A 61 -17.08 -6.08 6.16
CA ASP A 61 -15.78 -5.70 5.60
C ASP A 61 -15.80 -4.24 5.11
N PHE A 62 -16.86 -3.80 4.43
CA PHE A 62 -17.00 -2.42 3.96
C PHE A 62 -17.12 -1.42 5.13
N LEU A 63 -18.00 -1.70 6.10
CA LEU A 63 -18.24 -0.82 7.24
C LEU A 63 -17.03 -0.70 8.17
N VAL A 64 -16.22 -1.75 8.32
CA VAL A 64 -15.08 -1.75 9.25
C VAL A 64 -13.76 -1.42 8.55
N LEU A 65 -13.52 -1.88 7.32
CA LEU A 65 -12.23 -1.68 6.64
C LEU A 65 -12.18 -0.43 5.75
N VAL A 66 -13.31 0.01 5.20
CA VAL A 66 -13.34 1.09 4.19
C VAL A 66 -13.96 2.37 4.72
N SER A 67 -15.13 2.28 5.35
CA SER A 67 -15.86 3.46 5.83
C SER A 67 -15.08 4.33 6.83
N PRO A 68 -14.36 3.77 7.84
CA PRO A 68 -13.61 4.59 8.78
C PRO A 68 -12.48 5.38 8.09
N LEU A 69 -11.83 4.78 7.09
CA LEU A 69 -10.80 5.45 6.30
C LEU A 69 -11.39 6.60 5.48
N LEU A 70 -12.56 6.40 4.85
CA LEU A 70 -13.26 7.43 4.10
C LEU A 70 -13.63 8.62 5.00
N PHE A 71 -14.19 8.34 6.18
CA PHE A 71 -14.48 9.40 7.15
C PHE A 71 -13.21 10.13 7.62
N SER A 72 -12.12 9.40 7.87
CA SER A 72 -10.85 10.00 8.31
C SER A 72 -10.23 10.92 7.25
N CYS A 73 -10.41 10.60 5.97
CA CYS A 73 -9.96 11.42 4.85
C CYS A 73 -10.90 12.60 4.54
N THR A 74 -12.06 12.69 5.19
CA THR A 74 -13.08 13.71 4.91
C THR A 74 -13.47 14.46 6.19
N VAL A 75 -14.66 14.21 6.73
CA VAL A 75 -15.26 15.00 7.82
C VAL A 75 -14.52 14.82 9.15
N LEU A 76 -13.86 13.68 9.37
CA LEU A 76 -13.18 13.38 10.62
C LEU A 76 -11.68 13.71 10.60
N SER A 77 -11.20 14.35 9.53
CA SER A 77 -9.81 14.80 9.44
C SER A 77 -9.38 15.79 10.53
N PRO A 78 -10.23 16.69 11.07
CA PRO A 78 -9.79 17.62 12.12
C PRO A 78 -9.40 16.89 13.42
N ILE A 79 -10.01 15.74 13.68
CA ILE A 79 -9.78 14.91 14.89
C ILE A 79 -8.89 13.69 14.63
N ILE A 80 -8.12 13.70 13.53
CA ILE A 80 -7.29 12.58 13.10
C ILE A 80 -6.29 12.13 14.17
N PHE A 81 -5.82 13.04 15.03
CA PHE A 81 -4.91 12.73 16.13
C PHE A 81 -5.52 11.82 17.21
N PHE A 82 -6.84 11.90 17.43
CA PHE A 82 -7.54 11.10 18.44
C PHE A 82 -8.06 9.78 17.87
N MET A 83 -8.27 9.71 16.56
CA MET A 83 -8.92 8.56 15.91
C MET A 83 -8.21 7.21 16.13
N PRO A 84 -6.88 7.08 15.95
CA PRO A 84 -6.18 5.83 16.21
C PRO A 84 -6.36 5.37 17.67
N THR A 85 -6.30 6.30 18.62
CA THR A 85 -6.47 6.01 20.05
C THR A 85 -7.88 5.51 20.36
N ILE A 86 -8.92 6.12 19.78
CA ILE A 86 -10.32 5.70 19.95
C ILE A 86 -10.53 4.28 19.43
N ILE A 87 -10.06 3.98 18.20
CA ILE A 87 -10.20 2.65 17.61
C ILE A 87 -9.36 1.62 18.38
N ALA A 88 -8.15 1.98 18.82
CA ALA A 88 -7.30 1.11 19.63
C ALA A 88 -7.96 0.77 20.98
N ALA A 89 -8.57 1.75 21.66
CA ALA A 89 -9.31 1.53 22.90
C ALA A 89 -10.52 0.60 22.68
N PHE A 90 -11.25 0.78 21.57
CA PHE A 90 -12.35 -0.11 21.20
C PHE A 90 -11.87 -1.55 20.95
N CYS A 91 -10.78 -1.73 20.20
CA CYS A 91 -10.14 -3.03 19.99
C CYS A 91 -9.70 -3.66 21.31
N ALA A 92 -9.08 -2.89 22.21
CA ALA A 92 -8.67 -3.35 23.53
C ALA A 92 -9.88 -3.83 24.36
N GLY A 93 -10.99 -3.11 24.34
CA GLY A 93 -12.24 -3.51 24.99
C GLY A 93 -12.79 -4.85 24.48
N ILE A 94 -12.80 -5.06 23.16
CA ILE A 94 -13.22 -6.34 22.55
C ILE A 94 -12.27 -7.46 22.98
N PHE A 95 -10.96 -7.21 22.93
CA PHE A 95 -9.95 -8.18 23.31
C PHE A 95 -10.07 -8.57 24.80
N SER A 96 -10.25 -7.61 25.70
CA SER A 96 -10.49 -7.86 27.13
C SER A 96 -11.75 -8.69 27.36
N LYS A 97 -12.82 -8.46 26.59
CA LYS A 97 -14.03 -9.28 26.65
C LYS A 97 -13.79 -10.72 26.22
N ILE A 98 -13.08 -10.94 25.10
CA ILE A 98 -12.70 -12.28 24.61
C ILE A 98 -11.84 -13.00 25.67
N TYR A 99 -10.85 -12.31 26.23
CA TYR A 99 -9.96 -12.85 27.25
C TYR A 99 -10.70 -13.23 28.54
N SER A 100 -11.62 -12.37 29.01
CA SER A 100 -12.43 -12.62 30.20
C SER A 100 -13.33 -13.85 30.03
N GLN A 101 -14.04 -13.94 28.91
CA GLN A 101 -14.92 -15.07 28.60
C GLN A 101 -14.14 -16.40 28.54
N ARG A 102 -12.97 -16.39 27.88
CA ARG A 102 -12.09 -17.57 27.83
C ARG A 102 -11.54 -17.97 29.19
N THR A 103 -11.16 -17.00 30.03
CA THR A 103 -10.59 -17.27 31.37
C THR A 103 -11.61 -17.94 32.29
N ARG A 104 -12.91 -17.71 32.07
CA ARG A 104 -13.98 -18.45 32.75
C ARG A 104 -14.01 -19.93 32.35
N GLU A 105 -13.75 -20.24 31.08
CA GLU A 105 -13.80 -21.61 30.55
C GLU A 105 -12.50 -22.41 30.77
N THR A 106 -11.34 -21.78 30.66
CA THR A 106 -10.03 -22.47 30.73
C THR A 106 -9.04 -21.72 31.63
N ARG A 107 -8.74 -22.30 32.79
CA ARG A 107 -7.82 -21.74 33.81
C ARG A 107 -6.35 -22.08 33.50
N VAL A 108 -5.85 -21.65 32.34
CA VAL A 108 -4.42 -21.80 32.00
C VAL A 108 -3.67 -20.51 32.38
N PRO A 109 -2.50 -20.58 33.05
CA PRO A 109 -1.74 -19.40 33.41
C PRO A 109 -1.26 -18.63 32.18
N PHE A 110 -1.32 -17.30 32.23
CA PHE A 110 -0.97 -16.41 31.11
C PHE A 110 0.46 -16.64 30.58
N ARG A 111 1.42 -16.91 31.48
CA ARG A 111 2.82 -17.16 31.12
C ARG A 111 2.98 -18.35 30.18
N GLN A 112 2.19 -19.41 30.39
CA GLN A 112 2.22 -20.60 29.54
C GLN A 112 1.65 -20.30 28.15
N ILE A 113 0.58 -19.51 28.08
CA ILE A 113 -0.03 -19.07 26.81
C ILE A 113 0.96 -18.27 25.95
N VAL A 114 1.71 -17.36 26.59
CA VAL A 114 2.74 -16.57 25.88
C VAL A 114 3.88 -17.47 25.39
N GLN A 115 4.29 -18.45 26.18
CA GLN A 115 5.32 -19.41 25.76
C GLN A 115 4.86 -20.27 24.58
N ASP A 116 3.61 -20.73 24.58
CA ASP A 116 3.01 -21.49 23.49
C ASP A 116 2.88 -20.63 22.22
N PHE A 117 2.47 -19.36 22.37
CA PHE A 117 2.42 -18.39 21.28
C PHE A 117 3.80 -18.18 20.64
N GLN A 118 4.85 -17.98 21.43
CA GLN A 118 6.21 -17.77 20.90
C GLN A 118 6.76 -18.98 20.14
N LYS A 119 6.36 -20.19 20.54
CA LYS A 119 6.74 -21.47 19.90
C LYS A 119 5.90 -21.81 18.67
N THR A 120 4.83 -21.05 18.42
CA THR A 120 3.91 -21.31 17.31
C THR A 120 4.61 -21.09 15.96
N TYR A 121 4.41 -22.07 15.06
CA TYR A 121 4.97 -22.04 13.72
C TYR A 121 4.00 -21.42 12.72
N LEU A 122 4.55 -20.54 11.88
CA LEU A 122 3.83 -19.74 10.89
C LEU A 122 4.22 -20.21 9.48
N ASP A 123 3.25 -20.21 8.55
CA ASP A 123 3.47 -20.54 7.14
C ASP A 123 4.52 -19.60 6.50
N PRO A 124 5.72 -20.09 6.12
CA PRO A 124 6.77 -19.22 5.58
C PRO A 124 6.50 -18.74 4.15
N GLU A 125 5.59 -19.38 3.41
CA GLU A 125 5.34 -19.03 2.00
C GLU A 125 4.34 -17.89 1.81
N TYR A 126 3.50 -17.64 2.83
CA TYR A 126 2.46 -16.63 2.79
C TYR A 126 2.64 -15.62 3.93
N ILE A 127 3.01 -14.39 3.58
CA ILE A 127 3.12 -13.26 4.52
C ILE A 127 1.88 -12.37 4.37
N PRO A 128 0.90 -12.42 5.30
CA PRO A 128 -0.36 -11.69 5.16
C PRO A 128 -0.16 -10.17 5.13
N ALA A 129 0.80 -9.65 5.91
CA ALA A 129 1.11 -8.22 5.98
C ALA A 129 1.46 -7.62 4.62
N ILE A 130 2.16 -8.35 3.73
CA ILE A 130 2.48 -7.90 2.36
C ILE A 130 1.20 -7.75 1.54
N THR A 131 0.30 -8.72 1.65
CA THR A 131 -0.98 -8.71 0.92
C THR A 131 -1.86 -7.55 1.38
N VAL A 132 -2.01 -7.41 2.69
CA VAL A 132 -2.81 -6.37 3.33
C VAL A 132 -2.25 -4.98 3.02
N PHE A 133 -0.94 -4.79 3.09
CA PHE A 133 -0.27 -3.53 2.73
C PHE A 133 -0.66 -3.09 1.32
N ARG A 134 -0.50 -3.96 0.32
CA ARG A 134 -0.80 -3.62 -1.08
C ARG A 134 -2.29 -3.34 -1.31
N VAL A 135 -3.19 -4.04 -0.60
CA VAL A 135 -4.63 -3.78 -0.67
C VAL A 135 -4.97 -2.41 -0.08
N TYR A 136 -4.45 -2.06 1.10
CA TYR A 136 -4.75 -0.77 1.71
C TYR A 136 -4.17 0.42 0.94
N ILE A 137 -2.99 0.28 0.31
CA ILE A 137 -2.49 1.32 -0.60
C ILE A 137 -3.47 1.55 -1.76
N ASN A 138 -4.05 0.49 -2.34
CA ASN A 138 -5.08 0.61 -3.37
C ASN A 138 -6.36 1.26 -2.85
N VAL A 139 -6.85 0.86 -1.67
CA VAL A 139 -8.08 1.42 -1.06
C VAL A 139 -7.91 2.90 -0.74
N LEU A 140 -6.82 3.29 -0.06
CA LEU A 140 -6.53 4.69 0.27
C LEU A 140 -6.36 5.55 -0.99
N THR A 141 -5.76 4.98 -2.05
CA THR A 141 -5.65 5.67 -3.34
C THR A 141 -7.02 5.86 -3.97
N ALA A 142 -7.85 4.82 -4.03
CA ALA A 142 -9.19 4.89 -4.62
C ALA A 142 -10.07 5.93 -3.90
N ILE A 143 -9.98 6.02 -2.57
CA ILE A 143 -10.64 7.07 -1.78
C ILE A 143 -10.10 8.45 -2.18
N SER A 144 -8.78 8.62 -2.15
CA SER A 144 -8.15 9.94 -2.34
C SER A 144 -8.31 10.52 -3.74
N ILE A 145 -8.27 9.69 -4.80
CA ILE A 145 -8.37 10.16 -6.19
C ILE A 145 -9.74 10.76 -6.53
N LEU A 146 -10.81 10.34 -5.85
CA LEU A 146 -12.14 10.94 -6.02
C LEU A 146 -12.38 12.01 -4.95
N ALA A 147 -11.99 11.75 -3.70
CA ALA A 147 -12.26 12.68 -2.61
C ALA A 147 -11.60 14.05 -2.82
N VAL A 148 -10.42 14.11 -3.45
CA VAL A 148 -9.71 15.38 -3.72
C VAL A 148 -10.56 16.37 -4.53
N ASP A 149 -11.47 15.89 -5.37
CA ASP A 149 -12.35 16.74 -6.18
C ASP A 149 -13.48 17.42 -5.36
N PHE A 150 -13.69 17.01 -4.11
CA PHE A 150 -14.73 17.52 -3.21
C PHE A 150 -14.17 18.40 -2.08
N PRO A 151 -14.85 19.50 -1.68
CA PRO A 151 -14.43 20.38 -0.59
C PRO A 151 -14.14 19.71 0.74
N GLN A 152 -14.85 18.62 1.05
CA GLN A 152 -14.73 17.90 2.31
C GLN A 152 -13.39 17.17 2.45
N TYR A 153 -12.64 16.94 1.36
CA TYR A 153 -11.28 16.44 1.45
C TYR A 153 -10.33 17.59 1.80
N PRO A 154 -9.59 17.49 2.92
CA PRO A 154 -8.66 18.53 3.33
C PRO A 154 -7.58 18.76 2.28
N ARG A 155 -7.41 20.00 1.86
CA ARG A 155 -6.39 20.37 0.85
C ARG A 155 -4.97 19.99 1.29
N ARG A 156 -4.72 19.98 2.60
CA ARG A 156 -3.45 19.52 3.18
C ARG A 156 -3.11 18.06 2.83
N TYR A 157 -4.09 17.18 2.57
CA TYR A 157 -3.84 15.79 2.15
C TYR A 157 -3.57 15.63 0.65
N ALA A 158 -3.92 16.64 -0.15
CA ALA A 158 -3.67 16.62 -1.57
C ALA A 158 -2.17 16.75 -1.88
N LYS A 159 -1.81 16.61 -3.16
CA LYS A 159 -0.42 16.64 -3.61
C LYS A 159 0.18 18.01 -3.34
N ALA A 160 1.38 18.04 -2.76
CA ALA A 160 2.17 19.26 -2.68
C ALA A 160 2.75 19.62 -4.06
N GLU A 161 2.84 20.92 -4.37
CA GLU A 161 3.30 21.37 -5.69
C GLU A 161 4.82 21.27 -5.87
N THR A 162 5.58 21.79 -4.90
CA THR A 162 7.04 21.82 -4.94
C THR A 162 7.63 21.10 -3.75
N TYR A 163 7.26 21.54 -2.55
CA TYR A 163 7.72 20.99 -1.28
C TYR A 163 6.56 20.77 -0.33
N GLY A 164 6.64 19.70 0.45
CA GLY A 164 5.60 19.33 1.41
C GLY A 164 5.31 17.84 1.41
N THR A 165 4.48 17.45 2.37
CA THR A 165 4.07 16.04 2.52
C THR A 165 2.56 15.94 2.62
N GLY A 166 1.89 15.57 1.53
CA GLY A 166 0.49 15.17 1.52
C GLY A 166 0.30 13.65 1.62
N ALA A 167 -0.92 13.22 1.93
CA ALA A 167 -1.29 11.79 1.87
C ALA A 167 -1.19 11.26 0.43
N MET A 168 -1.59 12.07 -0.55
CA MET A 168 -1.46 11.74 -1.98
C MET A 168 0.00 11.69 -2.44
N ASP A 169 0.93 12.39 -1.78
CA ASP A 169 2.34 12.38 -2.16
C ASP A 169 3.03 11.05 -1.84
N LEU A 170 2.55 10.34 -0.81
CA LEU A 170 3.06 9.01 -0.46
C LEU A 170 2.64 7.95 -1.49
N GLY A 171 1.53 8.15 -2.18
CA GLY A 171 0.86 7.12 -2.99
C GLY A 171 1.79 6.46 -4.01
N VAL A 172 2.43 7.25 -4.87
CA VAL A 172 3.32 6.76 -5.94
C VAL A 172 4.48 5.96 -5.36
N GLY A 173 5.14 6.49 -4.33
CA GLY A 173 6.22 5.82 -3.63
C GLY A 173 5.79 4.50 -3.00
N ALA A 174 4.61 4.47 -2.37
CA ALA A 174 4.05 3.27 -1.75
C ALA A 174 3.63 2.20 -2.75
N PHE A 175 3.13 2.57 -3.94
CA PHE A 175 2.89 1.62 -5.04
C PHE A 175 4.19 0.97 -5.53
N ILE A 176 5.24 1.78 -5.71
CA ILE A 176 6.55 1.31 -6.16
C ILE A 176 7.15 0.37 -5.12
N PHE A 177 7.13 0.77 -3.85
CA PHE A 177 7.54 -0.07 -2.71
C PHE A 177 6.74 -1.39 -2.68
N GLY A 178 5.41 -1.32 -2.70
CA GLY A 178 4.56 -2.51 -2.64
C GLY A 178 4.75 -3.48 -3.81
N ASN A 179 5.04 -2.98 -5.00
CA ASN A 179 5.31 -3.81 -6.19
C ASN A 179 6.72 -4.42 -6.15
N ALA A 180 7.73 -3.67 -5.71
CA ALA A 180 9.10 -4.14 -5.55
C ALA A 180 9.21 -5.25 -4.49
N LEU A 181 8.41 -5.17 -3.42
CA LEU A 181 8.39 -6.15 -2.32
C LEU A 181 8.06 -7.58 -2.78
N VAL A 182 7.32 -7.72 -3.88
CA VAL A 182 6.84 -8.99 -4.42
C VAL A 182 7.39 -9.31 -5.80
N CYS A 183 8.44 -8.61 -6.23
CA CYS A 183 8.97 -8.80 -7.57
C CYS A 183 9.50 -10.24 -7.77
N PRO A 184 9.49 -10.76 -9.02
CA PRO A 184 9.94 -12.13 -9.30
C PRO A 184 11.35 -12.43 -8.78
N GLU A 185 12.27 -11.46 -8.86
CA GLU A 185 13.67 -11.57 -8.44
C GLU A 185 13.81 -11.82 -6.93
N VAL A 186 12.87 -11.28 -6.15
CA VAL A 186 12.75 -11.47 -4.70
C VAL A 186 12.15 -12.85 -4.39
N ARG A 187 11.18 -13.32 -5.19
CA ARG A 187 10.50 -14.62 -5.02
C ARG A 187 11.28 -15.82 -5.55
N GLN A 188 12.24 -15.63 -6.46
CA GLN A 188 13.06 -16.70 -7.01
C GLN A 188 13.94 -17.30 -5.90
N LYS A 189 13.57 -18.52 -5.46
CA LYS A 189 14.43 -19.42 -4.68
C LYS A 189 15.70 -19.67 -5.52
N SER A 190 16.89 -19.65 -4.91
CA SER A 190 18.21 -19.72 -5.58
C SER A 190 18.50 -20.97 -6.43
N HIS A 191 17.51 -21.81 -6.72
CA HIS A 191 17.65 -23.13 -7.34
C HIS A 191 17.33 -23.20 -8.84
N GLY A 192 17.37 -22.07 -9.57
CA GLY A 192 17.22 -22.09 -11.03
C GLY A 192 18.20 -21.15 -11.71
N THR A 193 19.23 -21.71 -12.34
CA THR A 193 20.17 -20.99 -13.22
C THR A 193 19.44 -20.60 -14.51
N GLN A 194 18.54 -19.62 -14.44
CA GLN A 194 17.93 -19.01 -15.62
C GLN A 194 18.89 -17.93 -16.16
N PRO A 195 19.07 -17.83 -17.49
CA PRO A 195 19.91 -16.79 -18.07
C PRO A 195 19.35 -15.40 -17.75
N LYS A 196 20.21 -14.52 -17.24
CA LYS A 196 19.83 -13.18 -16.74
C LYS A 196 19.07 -12.32 -17.76
N PHE A 197 19.38 -12.48 -19.06
CA PHE A 197 18.74 -11.73 -20.15
C PHE A 197 17.37 -12.28 -20.56
N SER A 198 17.08 -13.56 -20.36
CA SER A 198 15.73 -14.12 -20.56
C SER A 198 14.74 -13.53 -19.55
N ASN A 199 15.20 -13.28 -18.32
CA ASN A 199 14.40 -12.56 -17.33
C ASN A 199 14.09 -11.12 -17.78
N LEU A 200 15.04 -10.41 -18.39
CA LEU A 200 14.81 -9.05 -18.90
C LEU A 200 13.80 -9.04 -20.06
N ALA A 201 13.92 -9.96 -21.01
CA ALA A 201 12.96 -10.11 -22.11
C ALA A 201 11.55 -10.41 -21.59
N ARG A 202 11.42 -11.30 -20.59
CA ARG A 202 10.14 -11.58 -19.93
C ARG A 202 9.58 -10.35 -19.21
N GLN A 203 10.42 -9.50 -18.63
CA GLN A 203 9.98 -8.27 -17.97
C GLN A 203 9.49 -7.23 -18.99
N LEU A 204 10.12 -7.12 -20.17
CA LEU A 204 9.63 -6.29 -21.27
C LEU A 204 8.19 -6.67 -21.66
N PHE A 205 7.92 -7.98 -21.83
CA PHE A 205 6.56 -8.47 -22.09
C PHE A 205 5.60 -8.22 -20.92
N SER A 206 6.06 -8.33 -19.68
CA SER A 206 5.22 -8.10 -18.49
C SER A 206 4.86 -6.62 -18.28
N VAL A 207 5.63 -5.70 -18.86
CA VAL A 207 5.43 -4.25 -18.73
C VAL A 207 4.51 -3.68 -19.83
N TRP A 208 4.37 -4.38 -20.97
CA TRP A 208 3.54 -3.93 -22.09
C TRP A 208 2.11 -3.48 -21.71
N PRO A 209 1.37 -4.20 -20.83
CA PRO A 209 0.03 -3.75 -20.41
C PRO A 209 0.04 -2.39 -19.72
N LEU A 210 1.08 -2.06 -18.94
CA LEU A 210 1.21 -0.76 -18.30
C LEU A 210 1.46 0.34 -19.34
N ILE A 211 2.26 0.06 -20.37
CA ILE A 211 2.50 1.00 -21.46
C ILE A 211 1.19 1.25 -22.22
N PHE A 212 0.43 0.19 -22.54
CA PHE A 212 -0.86 0.32 -23.19
C PHE A 212 -1.86 1.15 -22.37
N LEU A 213 -1.95 0.92 -21.06
CA LEU A 213 -2.76 1.72 -20.15
C LEU A 213 -2.29 3.17 -20.08
N GLY A 214 -0.98 3.40 -20.11
CA GLY A 214 -0.39 4.73 -20.18
C GLY A 214 -0.80 5.48 -21.45
N VAL A 215 -0.76 4.81 -22.60
CA VAL A 215 -1.22 5.38 -23.89
C VAL A 215 -2.73 5.63 -23.86
N GLY A 216 -3.52 4.67 -23.39
CA GLY A 216 -4.98 4.81 -23.27
C GLY A 216 -5.38 5.99 -22.39
N ARG A 217 -4.69 6.19 -21.24
CA ARG A 217 -4.89 7.36 -20.39
C ARG A 217 -4.54 8.66 -21.12
N LEU A 218 -3.39 8.71 -21.79
CA LEU A 218 -2.96 9.92 -22.51
C LEU A 218 -3.96 10.32 -23.60
N LEU A 219 -4.45 9.34 -24.37
CA LEU A 219 -5.46 9.57 -25.40
C LEU A 219 -6.80 10.01 -24.79
N SER A 220 -7.24 9.33 -23.73
CA SER A 220 -8.49 9.64 -23.04
C SER A 220 -8.49 11.06 -22.48
N VAL A 221 -7.45 11.44 -21.74
CA VAL A 221 -7.37 12.76 -21.12
C VAL A 221 -7.29 13.88 -22.17
N LYS A 222 -6.49 13.68 -23.22
CA LYS A 222 -6.42 14.64 -24.33
C LYS A 222 -7.75 14.77 -25.08
N SER A 223 -8.48 13.66 -25.27
CA SER A 223 -9.78 13.68 -25.95
C SER A 223 -10.89 14.36 -25.14
N ILE A 224 -10.79 14.34 -23.80
CA ILE A 224 -11.80 14.89 -22.87
C ILE A 224 -11.46 16.33 -22.46
N GLU A 225 -10.32 16.88 -22.90
CA GLU A 225 -9.77 18.18 -22.45
C GLU A 225 -9.70 18.33 -20.92
N TYR A 226 -9.54 17.21 -20.21
CA TYR A 226 -9.42 17.21 -18.76
C TYR A 226 -8.08 17.82 -18.35
N HIS A 227 -8.05 18.57 -17.24
CA HIS A 227 -6.82 19.20 -16.78
C HIS A 227 -5.78 18.17 -16.35
N GLU A 228 -4.63 18.23 -16.98
CA GLU A 228 -3.42 17.61 -16.45
C GLU A 228 -2.60 18.69 -15.76
N HIS A 229 -2.40 18.53 -14.45
CA HIS A 229 -1.34 19.26 -13.76
C HIS A 229 0.00 18.79 -14.33
N THR A 230 0.52 19.56 -15.30
CA THR A 230 1.78 19.28 -16.00
C THR A 230 2.98 19.19 -15.03
N SER A 231 2.85 19.78 -13.85
CA SER A 231 3.81 19.70 -12.74
C SER A 231 3.88 18.31 -12.08
N GLU A 232 2.94 17.40 -12.33
CA GLU A 232 2.97 16.07 -11.72
C GLU A 232 3.94 15.10 -12.39
N TYR A 233 3.88 15.02 -13.72
CA TYR A 233 4.67 14.09 -14.53
C TYR A 233 5.18 14.73 -15.82
N GLY A 234 4.53 15.78 -16.30
CA GLY A 234 4.76 16.36 -17.61
C GLY A 234 3.52 16.32 -18.48
N LEU A 235 3.68 16.71 -19.75
CA LEU A 235 2.58 16.85 -20.72
C LEU A 235 2.18 15.52 -21.40
N HIS A 236 3.11 14.58 -21.51
CA HIS A 236 2.89 13.27 -22.15
C HIS A 236 3.13 12.10 -21.21
N TRP A 237 3.76 12.34 -20.07
CA TRP A 237 4.14 11.31 -19.11
C TRP A 237 3.05 11.10 -18.06
N ASN A 238 2.93 9.88 -17.55
CA ASN A 238 1.96 9.55 -16.51
C ASN A 238 2.45 8.45 -15.58
N PHE A 239 1.67 8.19 -14.53
CA PHE A 239 1.95 7.19 -13.51
C PHE A 239 2.22 5.77 -14.07
N PHE A 240 1.49 5.34 -15.10
CA PHE A 240 1.69 4.00 -15.68
C PHE A 240 3.04 3.90 -16.40
N PHE A 241 3.44 4.95 -17.11
CA PHE A 241 4.78 5.04 -17.69
C PHE A 241 5.86 5.04 -16.61
N THR A 242 5.70 5.82 -15.53
CA THR A 242 6.64 5.77 -14.40
C THR A 242 6.79 4.36 -13.83
N LEU A 243 5.69 3.64 -13.57
CA LEU A 243 5.76 2.25 -13.10
C LEU A 243 6.46 1.31 -14.09
N ALA A 244 6.16 1.45 -15.38
CA ALA A 244 6.73 0.65 -16.45
C ALA A 244 8.25 0.83 -16.53
N PHE A 245 8.72 2.07 -16.62
CA PHE A 245 10.14 2.40 -16.77
C PHE A 245 10.94 2.11 -15.50
N VAL A 246 10.39 2.38 -14.31
CA VAL A 246 11.05 2.03 -13.04
C VAL A 246 11.24 0.51 -12.94
N ARG A 247 10.21 -0.28 -13.29
CA ARG A 247 10.33 -1.75 -13.28
C ARG A 247 11.38 -2.24 -14.28
N LEU A 248 11.41 -1.67 -15.49
CA LEU A 248 12.40 -2.03 -16.49
C LEU A 248 13.84 -1.72 -16.04
N ALA A 249 14.06 -0.49 -15.55
CA ALA A 249 15.35 -0.05 -15.07
C ALA A 249 15.82 -0.86 -13.84
N ALA A 250 14.89 -1.19 -12.93
CA ALA A 250 15.21 -2.02 -11.78
C ALA A 250 15.62 -3.45 -12.18
N SER A 251 14.91 -4.07 -13.14
CA SER A 251 15.31 -5.39 -13.66
C SER A 251 16.69 -5.37 -14.32
N LEU A 252 17.04 -4.27 -15.02
CA LEU A 252 18.38 -4.08 -15.57
C LEU A 252 19.44 -3.95 -14.44
N LEU A 253 19.18 -3.13 -13.42
CA LEU A 253 20.09 -2.98 -12.29
C LEU A 253 20.27 -4.30 -11.52
N LEU A 254 19.21 -5.10 -11.35
CA LEU A 254 19.27 -6.40 -10.69
C LEU A 254 19.95 -7.49 -11.54
N ALA A 255 20.08 -7.29 -12.86
CA ALA A 255 20.88 -8.16 -13.72
C ALA A 255 22.39 -7.88 -13.55
N ILE A 256 22.74 -6.60 -13.38
CA ILE A 256 24.12 -6.12 -13.21
C ILE A 256 24.62 -6.37 -11.78
N PHE A 257 23.84 -5.97 -10.77
CA PHE A 257 24.22 -6.03 -9.36
C PHE A 257 23.58 -7.20 -8.62
N PRO A 258 24.26 -7.80 -7.63
CA PRO A 258 23.69 -8.89 -6.84
C PRO A 258 22.53 -8.38 -5.97
N LYS A 259 21.41 -9.12 -5.98
CA LYS A 259 20.19 -8.78 -5.23
C LYS A 259 20.40 -8.51 -3.73
N ASN A 260 21.36 -9.20 -3.10
CA ASN A 260 21.69 -9.04 -1.67
C ASN A 260 22.33 -7.69 -1.30
N LYS A 261 22.88 -6.96 -2.28
CA LYS A 261 23.49 -5.64 -2.10
C LYS A 261 22.61 -4.51 -2.67
N SER A 262 21.32 -4.77 -2.90
CA SER A 262 20.37 -3.79 -3.46
C SER A 262 20.25 -2.51 -2.62
N TRP A 263 20.42 -2.60 -1.30
CA TRP A 263 20.44 -1.43 -0.42
C TRP A 263 21.60 -0.46 -0.71
N ILE A 264 22.77 -0.98 -1.10
CA ILE A 264 23.94 -0.15 -1.46
C ILE A 264 23.63 0.62 -2.74
N VAL A 265 23.01 -0.06 -3.72
CA VAL A 265 22.59 0.58 -4.98
C VAL A 265 21.55 1.67 -4.69
N ALA A 266 20.59 1.41 -3.81
CA ALA A 266 19.57 2.40 -3.43
C ALA A 266 20.19 3.66 -2.80
N ILE A 267 21.11 3.50 -1.86
CA ILE A 267 21.80 4.63 -1.21
C ILE A 267 22.63 5.42 -2.22
N ASN A 268 23.46 4.73 -3.02
CA ASN A 268 24.28 5.41 -4.02
C ASN A 268 23.43 6.19 -5.03
N LEU A 269 22.31 5.60 -5.49
CA LEU A 269 21.42 6.27 -6.42
C LEU A 269 20.76 7.50 -5.81
N ALA A 270 20.26 7.40 -4.57
CA ALA A 270 19.62 8.53 -3.89
C ALA A 270 20.61 9.66 -3.55
N VAL A 271 21.82 9.32 -3.08
CA VAL A 271 22.85 10.31 -2.73
C VAL A 271 23.43 10.96 -3.97
N LEU A 272 23.77 10.19 -5.01
CA LEU A 272 24.31 10.75 -6.26
C LEU A 272 23.27 11.64 -6.96
N TYR A 273 21.99 11.27 -6.91
CA TYR A 273 20.92 12.08 -7.45
C TYR A 273 20.75 13.40 -6.69
N GLN A 274 20.77 13.37 -5.34
CA GLN A 274 20.73 14.59 -4.54
C GLN A 274 21.96 15.48 -4.76
N LEU A 275 23.15 14.88 -4.86
CA LEU A 275 24.36 15.63 -5.16
C LEU A 275 24.23 16.31 -6.52
N SER A 276 23.75 15.59 -7.53
CA SER A 276 23.50 16.14 -8.86
C SER A 276 22.48 17.29 -8.82
N LEU A 277 21.41 17.16 -8.04
CA LEU A 277 20.42 18.24 -7.87
C LEU A 277 21.01 19.50 -7.22
N ASN A 278 21.98 19.35 -6.32
CA ASN A 278 22.60 20.46 -5.59
C ASN A 278 23.75 21.10 -6.36
N THR A 279 24.58 20.32 -7.07
CA THR A 279 25.78 20.82 -7.76
C THR A 279 25.50 21.31 -9.18
N THR A 280 24.44 20.80 -9.82
CA THR A 280 24.08 21.17 -11.19
C THR A 280 22.81 22.03 -11.23
N SER A 281 22.54 22.65 -12.38
CA SER A 281 21.29 23.39 -12.63
C SER A 281 20.06 22.48 -12.78
N LEU A 282 20.16 21.18 -12.51
CA LEU A 282 19.08 20.20 -12.69
C LEU A 282 17.83 20.53 -11.86
N LYS A 283 18.01 21.02 -10.62
CA LYS A 283 16.90 21.47 -9.78
C LYS A 283 16.11 22.61 -10.43
N MET A 284 16.82 23.61 -10.96
CA MET A 284 16.21 24.73 -11.66
C MET A 284 15.55 24.28 -12.98
N PHE A 285 16.18 23.34 -13.69
CA PHE A 285 15.62 22.74 -14.89
C PHE A 285 14.30 22.02 -14.61
N ILE A 286 14.20 21.21 -13.55
CA ILE A 286 12.94 20.52 -13.18
C ILE A 286 11.83 21.54 -12.88
N LEU A 287 12.14 22.58 -12.11
CA LEU A 287 11.15 23.55 -11.67
C LEU A 287 10.70 24.50 -12.80
N HIS A 288 11.64 25.11 -13.52
CA HIS A 288 11.40 26.24 -14.43
C HIS A 288 11.74 25.96 -15.91
N GLY A 289 12.30 24.80 -16.23
CA GLY A 289 12.68 24.42 -17.59
C GLY A 289 14.00 24.99 -18.06
N SER A 290 14.37 24.66 -19.30
CA SER A 290 15.62 25.11 -19.93
C SER A 290 15.78 26.63 -19.94
N ASP A 291 14.67 27.35 -20.16
CA ASP A 291 14.68 28.78 -20.43
C ASP A 291 14.27 29.60 -19.19
N GLY A 292 14.01 28.93 -18.05
CA GLY A 292 13.56 29.56 -16.81
C GLY A 292 12.15 30.13 -16.83
N ARG A 293 11.43 30.05 -17.97
CA ARG A 293 10.08 30.60 -18.18
C ARG A 293 8.99 29.51 -18.28
N ASP A 294 9.25 28.31 -17.76
CA ASP A 294 8.39 27.11 -17.85
C ASP A 294 7.98 26.75 -19.29
N THR A 295 8.84 27.05 -20.26
CA THR A 295 8.64 26.66 -21.66
C THR A 295 8.59 25.14 -21.79
N ARG A 296 7.58 24.62 -22.50
CA ARG A 296 7.38 23.17 -22.71
C ARG A 296 7.76 22.72 -24.12
N VAL A 297 8.82 23.32 -24.67
CA VAL A 297 9.31 23.02 -26.02
C VAL A 297 10.23 21.79 -25.99
N GLY A 298 9.91 20.79 -26.81
CA GLY A 298 10.66 19.53 -26.89
C GLY A 298 10.26 18.50 -25.85
N PHE A 299 10.48 17.22 -26.16
CA PHE A 299 9.99 16.09 -25.35
C PHE A 299 10.56 16.07 -23.92
N LEU A 300 11.85 16.37 -23.78
CA LEU A 300 12.54 16.35 -22.48
C LEU A 300 12.01 17.46 -21.56
N ASN A 301 11.89 18.69 -22.08
CA ASN A 301 11.40 19.84 -21.31
C ASN A 301 9.92 19.68 -20.94
N ALA A 302 9.13 19.06 -21.83
CA ALA A 302 7.72 18.77 -21.60
C ALA A 302 7.47 17.70 -20.52
N ASN A 303 8.41 16.78 -20.30
CA ASN A 303 8.25 15.62 -19.39
C ASN A 303 9.33 15.52 -18.31
N ARG A 304 10.04 16.62 -18.04
CA ARG A 304 11.21 16.66 -17.16
C ARG A 304 10.92 16.17 -15.74
N GLU A 305 9.75 16.49 -15.19
CA GLU A 305 9.32 16.04 -13.87
C GLU A 305 9.23 14.51 -13.79
N GLY A 306 8.51 13.90 -14.74
CA GLY A 306 8.30 12.46 -14.77
C GLY A 306 9.55 11.67 -15.10
N LEU A 307 10.40 12.18 -16.00
CA LEU A 307 11.64 11.51 -16.41
C LEU A 307 12.73 11.57 -15.33
N LEU A 308 12.95 12.73 -14.72
CA LEU A 308 14.03 12.90 -13.74
C LEU A 308 13.67 12.29 -12.39
N SER A 309 12.39 12.27 -12.02
CA SER A 309 11.92 11.58 -10.81
C SER A 309 12.08 10.06 -10.87
N LEU A 310 12.28 9.45 -12.05
CA LEU A 310 12.54 8.01 -12.20
C LEU A 310 13.75 7.56 -11.37
N VAL A 311 14.77 8.41 -11.20
CA VAL A 311 15.98 8.09 -10.45
C VAL A 311 15.66 7.89 -8.95
N GLY A 312 14.91 8.82 -8.36
CA GLY A 312 14.45 8.70 -6.97
C GLY A 312 13.51 7.50 -6.78
N TYR A 313 12.57 7.30 -7.71
CA TYR A 313 11.68 6.13 -7.69
C TYR A 313 12.42 4.80 -7.82
N LEU A 314 13.48 4.75 -8.62
CA LEU A 314 14.35 3.57 -8.75
C LEU A 314 15.11 3.31 -7.44
N ALA A 315 15.50 4.35 -6.70
CA ALA A 315 16.12 4.20 -5.38
C ALA A 315 15.14 3.57 -4.37
N ILE A 316 13.89 4.05 -4.35
CA ILE A 316 12.81 3.47 -3.52
C ILE A 316 12.58 1.99 -3.89
N TYR A 317 12.53 1.67 -5.19
CA TYR A 317 12.36 0.31 -5.67
C TYR A 317 13.48 -0.61 -5.15
N MET A 318 14.75 -0.20 -5.31
CA MET A 318 15.90 -0.99 -4.88
C MET A 318 15.96 -1.16 -3.36
N ALA A 319 15.60 -0.13 -2.58
CA ALA A 319 15.48 -0.24 -1.13
C ALA A 319 14.40 -1.27 -0.75
N SER A 320 13.24 -1.23 -1.41
CA SER A 320 12.15 -2.17 -1.16
C SER A 320 12.48 -3.61 -1.55
N VAL A 321 13.31 -3.84 -2.57
CA VAL A 321 13.80 -5.18 -2.91
C VAL A 321 14.58 -5.78 -1.74
N GLN A 322 15.47 -4.99 -1.11
CA GLN A 322 16.19 -5.45 0.08
C GLN A 322 15.24 -5.81 1.23
N VAL A 323 14.21 -4.98 1.46
CA VAL A 323 13.18 -5.26 2.48
C VAL A 323 12.48 -6.58 2.15
N GLY A 324 12.08 -6.81 0.90
CA GLY A 324 11.45 -8.06 0.46
C GLY A 324 12.33 -9.29 0.69
N LEU A 325 13.63 -9.19 0.38
CA LEU A 325 14.59 -10.25 0.68
C LEU A 325 14.76 -10.48 2.19
N CYS A 326 14.78 -9.42 3.00
CA CYS A 326 14.86 -9.51 4.45
C CYS A 326 13.64 -10.21 5.05
N LEU A 327 12.44 -9.96 4.51
CA LEU A 327 11.19 -10.58 4.96
C LEU A 327 11.08 -12.05 4.55
N LEU A 328 11.58 -12.42 3.38
CA LEU A 328 11.56 -13.80 2.88
C LEU A 328 12.68 -14.67 3.47
N LYS A 329 13.67 -14.08 4.17
CA LYS A 329 14.60 -14.88 4.97
C LYS A 329 13.80 -15.66 6.01
N CYS A 330 13.83 -16.99 5.90
CA CYS A 330 12.96 -17.93 6.61
C CYS A 330 12.88 -17.63 8.11
N ARG A 331 11.76 -17.06 8.54
CA ARG A 331 11.36 -16.92 9.94
C ARG A 331 10.09 -17.74 10.13
N ASN A 332 10.26 -18.92 10.71
CA ASN A 332 9.16 -19.88 10.80
C ASN A 332 8.45 -19.82 12.16
N SER A 333 8.95 -19.02 13.11
CA SER A 333 8.40 -18.89 14.46
C SER A 333 7.91 -17.47 14.74
N VAL A 334 6.88 -17.35 15.57
CA VAL A 334 6.38 -16.07 16.09
C VAL A 334 7.51 -15.28 16.76
N LYS A 335 8.36 -15.93 17.57
CA LYS A 335 9.51 -15.28 18.19
C LYS A 335 10.43 -14.62 17.16
N GLY A 336 10.74 -15.31 16.06
CA GLY A 336 11.57 -14.74 14.99
C GLY A 336 10.92 -13.53 14.30
N TRP A 337 9.59 -13.47 14.24
CA TRP A 337 8.86 -12.30 13.74
C TRP A 337 8.80 -11.15 14.75
N ILE A 338 8.78 -11.42 16.05
CA ILE A 338 8.92 -10.38 17.08
C ILE A 338 10.31 -9.74 17.01
N ASP A 339 11.35 -10.56 16.92
CA ASP A 339 12.74 -10.08 16.76
C ASP A 339 12.91 -9.28 15.46
N ALA A 340 12.23 -9.72 14.39
CA ALA A 340 12.15 -8.99 13.12
C ALA A 340 11.56 -7.59 13.29
N VAL A 341 10.42 -7.49 13.97
CA VAL A 341 9.73 -6.24 14.21
C VAL A 341 10.64 -5.28 14.99
N GLY A 342 11.32 -5.77 16.03
CA GLY A 342 12.30 -4.98 16.78
C GLY A 342 13.43 -4.43 15.90
N PHE A 343 14.01 -5.27 15.05
CA PHE A 343 15.07 -4.86 14.12
C PHE A 343 14.58 -3.82 13.09
N VAL A 344 13.41 -4.04 12.47
CA VAL A 344 12.86 -3.11 11.48
C VAL A 344 12.44 -1.80 12.15
N LEU A 345 11.94 -1.83 13.39
CA LEU A 345 11.60 -0.63 14.16
C LEU A 345 12.84 0.23 14.41
N LEU A 346 13.97 -0.38 14.79
CA LEU A 346 15.24 0.34 14.92
C LEU A 346 15.64 1.00 13.60
N MET A 347 15.51 0.29 12.47
CA MET A 347 15.79 0.85 11.15
C MET A 347 14.86 2.02 10.79
N VAL A 348 13.57 1.93 11.14
CA VAL A 348 12.62 3.02 10.94
C VAL A 348 13.00 4.25 11.75
N LEU A 349 13.38 4.08 13.02
CA LEU A 349 13.84 5.18 13.87
C LEU A 349 15.08 5.87 13.28
N LEU A 350 16.06 5.08 12.81
CA LEU A 350 17.24 5.62 12.13
C LEU A 350 16.89 6.38 10.85
N LEU A 351 15.95 5.87 10.04
CA LEU A 351 15.48 6.56 8.84
C LEU A 351 14.77 7.87 9.16
N PHE A 352 13.99 7.95 10.25
CA PHE A 352 13.36 9.20 10.67
C PHE A 352 14.38 10.23 11.17
N VAL A 353 15.42 9.80 11.90
CA VAL A 353 16.53 10.68 12.28
C VAL A 353 17.25 11.19 11.03
N PHE A 354 17.55 10.30 10.08
CA PHE A 354 18.20 10.68 8.83
C PHE A 354 17.32 11.59 7.96
N LEU A 355 16.00 11.38 7.95
CA LEU A 355 15.06 12.28 7.30
C LEU A 355 15.12 13.69 7.90
N HIS A 356 15.12 13.79 9.24
CA HIS A 356 15.20 15.08 9.92
C HIS A 356 16.50 15.81 9.59
N VAL A 357 17.63 15.09 9.59
CA VAL A 357 18.93 15.62 9.15
C VAL A 357 18.87 16.05 7.68
N SER A 358 18.34 15.23 6.78
CA SER A 358 18.23 15.58 5.35
C SER A 358 17.36 16.84 5.14
N GLN A 359 16.24 16.97 5.84
CA GLN A 359 15.39 18.15 5.74
C GLN A 359 16.08 19.42 6.26
N ALA A 360 16.96 19.30 7.27
CA ALA A 360 17.69 20.44 7.83
C ALA A 360 18.88 20.90 6.96
N TYR A 361 19.60 19.96 6.33
CA TYR A 361 20.86 20.25 5.62
C TYR A 361 20.76 20.24 4.09
N THR A 362 19.70 19.65 3.51
CA THR A 362 19.54 19.57 2.05
C THR A 362 18.28 20.32 1.61
N ASP A 363 17.24 19.61 1.23
CA ASP A 363 15.98 20.18 0.78
C ASP A 363 14.81 19.50 1.52
N PRO A 364 13.69 20.21 1.73
CA PRO A 364 12.47 19.58 2.24
C PRO A 364 11.96 18.52 1.25
N VAL A 365 11.04 17.67 1.72
CA VAL A 365 10.48 16.57 0.91
C VAL A 365 9.81 17.12 -0.34
N SER A 366 10.20 16.61 -1.51
CA SER A 366 9.59 16.97 -2.80
C SER A 366 9.26 15.72 -3.62
N ARG A 367 7.96 15.46 -3.83
CA ARG A 367 7.50 14.41 -4.74
C ARG A 367 7.88 14.70 -6.19
N ARG A 368 7.72 15.96 -6.63
CA ARG A 368 7.97 16.39 -8.01
C ARG A 368 9.42 16.11 -8.45
N MET A 369 10.37 16.32 -7.54
CA MET A 369 11.79 16.01 -7.79
C MET A 369 12.15 14.57 -7.41
N ALA A 370 11.37 13.89 -6.56
CA ALA A 370 11.73 12.62 -5.93
C ALA A 370 13.14 12.67 -5.29
N ASN A 371 13.38 13.73 -4.52
CA ASN A 371 14.67 14.02 -3.87
C ASN A 371 15.02 13.01 -2.75
N LEU A 372 16.23 13.12 -2.18
CA LEU A 372 16.69 12.20 -1.13
C LEU A 372 15.74 12.17 0.08
N SER A 373 15.31 13.34 0.56
CA SER A 373 14.33 13.47 1.64
C SER A 373 13.03 12.74 1.33
N TYR A 374 12.50 12.85 0.11
CA TYR A 374 11.31 12.10 -0.33
C TYR A 374 11.55 10.59 -0.31
N CYS A 375 12.68 10.11 -0.81
CA CYS A 375 13.00 8.67 -0.81
C CYS A 375 13.06 8.09 0.61
N ILE A 376 13.75 8.77 1.53
CA ILE A 376 13.84 8.35 2.94
C ILE A 376 12.44 8.35 3.57
N TRP A 377 11.69 9.43 3.36
CA TRP A 377 10.34 9.61 3.89
C TRP A 377 9.40 8.47 3.47
N VAL A 378 9.36 8.14 2.18
CA VAL A 378 8.52 7.06 1.64
C VAL A 378 8.92 5.71 2.25
N VAL A 379 10.21 5.39 2.27
CA VAL A 379 10.69 4.10 2.81
C VAL A 379 10.38 3.98 4.30
N ALA A 380 10.60 5.05 5.08
CA ALA A 380 10.29 5.08 6.51
C ALA A 380 8.79 4.86 6.77
N HIS A 381 7.90 5.57 6.06
CA HIS A 381 6.46 5.45 6.26
C HIS A 381 5.92 4.09 5.78
N CYS A 382 6.42 3.56 4.66
CA CYS A 382 6.03 2.23 4.18
C CYS A 382 6.46 1.13 5.16
N LEU A 383 7.68 1.22 5.72
CA LEU A 383 8.15 0.29 6.74
C LEU A 383 7.36 0.42 8.05
N THR A 384 7.03 1.63 8.47
CA THR A 384 6.17 1.88 9.65
C THR A 384 4.81 1.20 9.47
N LEU A 385 4.15 1.46 8.33
CA LEU A 385 2.87 0.85 8.01
C LEU A 385 2.96 -0.69 7.95
N PHE A 386 4.04 -1.22 7.37
CA PHE A 386 4.29 -2.65 7.32
C PHE A 386 4.44 -3.26 8.73
N ILE A 387 5.22 -2.65 9.62
CA ILE A 387 5.34 -3.08 11.02
C ILE A 387 3.97 -3.10 11.70
N CYS A 388 3.16 -2.06 11.53
CA CYS A 388 1.83 -2.00 12.13
C CYS A 388 0.93 -3.17 11.65
N PHE A 389 1.02 -3.57 10.38
CA PHE A 389 0.31 -4.74 9.88
C PHE A 389 0.84 -6.06 10.43
N VAL A 390 2.17 -6.21 10.59
CA VAL A 390 2.74 -7.41 11.22
C VAL A 390 2.30 -7.52 12.68
N VAL A 391 2.35 -6.44 13.45
CA VAL A 391 1.88 -6.40 14.85
C VAL A 391 0.38 -6.73 14.93
N THR A 392 -0.42 -6.17 14.03
CA THR A 392 -1.85 -6.49 13.92
C THR A 392 -2.08 -7.97 13.63
N ASP A 393 -1.32 -8.56 12.71
CA ASP A 393 -1.48 -9.97 12.39
C ASP A 393 -1.03 -10.87 13.55
N LEU A 394 0.08 -10.56 14.23
CA LEU A 394 0.55 -11.28 15.41
C LEU A 394 -0.45 -11.22 16.57
N THR A 395 -1.10 -10.07 16.80
CA THR A 395 -2.16 -9.94 17.82
C THR A 395 -3.41 -10.74 17.46
N LEU A 396 -3.78 -10.80 16.18
CA LEU A 396 -4.86 -11.68 15.71
C LEU A 396 -4.51 -13.16 15.83
N VAL A 397 -3.27 -13.56 15.52
CA VAL A 397 -2.78 -14.94 15.74
C VAL A 397 -2.84 -15.29 17.22
N PHE A 398 -2.39 -14.40 18.11
CA PHE A 398 -2.51 -14.60 19.55
C PHE A 398 -3.97 -14.81 19.97
N THR A 399 -4.89 -13.99 19.47
CA THR A 399 -6.32 -14.10 19.80
C THR A 399 -6.94 -15.38 19.22
N LYS A 400 -6.53 -15.84 18.05
CA LYS A 400 -6.94 -17.15 17.48
C LYS A 400 -6.50 -18.32 18.35
N LEU A 401 -5.32 -18.25 18.97
CA LEU A 401 -4.86 -19.28 19.90
C LEU A 401 -5.70 -19.32 21.18
N LEU A 402 -6.24 -18.17 21.61
CA LEU A 402 -7.15 -18.10 22.75
C LEU A 402 -8.49 -18.79 22.45
N VAL A 403 -9.01 -18.65 21.23
CA VAL A 403 -10.31 -19.21 20.80
C VAL A 403 -10.09 -20.25 19.69
N LYS A 404 -9.81 -21.50 20.09
CA LYS A 404 -9.56 -22.62 19.15
C LYS A 404 -10.76 -22.82 18.21
N GLY A 405 -10.48 -22.92 16.91
CA GLY A 405 -11.50 -23.08 15.85
C GLY A 405 -11.96 -21.76 15.23
N SER A 406 -11.59 -20.60 15.78
CA SER A 406 -11.85 -19.31 15.14
C SER A 406 -11.04 -19.17 13.84
N SER A 407 -11.71 -18.78 12.76
CA SER A 407 -11.06 -18.46 11.48
C SER A 407 -11.17 -16.98 11.21
N VAL A 408 -10.02 -16.33 11.00
CA VAL A 408 -9.96 -14.93 10.53
C VAL A 408 -9.31 -14.96 9.15
N PRO A 409 -10.07 -14.68 8.08
CA PRO A 409 -9.52 -14.54 6.74
C PRO A 409 -8.48 -13.43 6.69
N SER A 410 -7.41 -13.64 5.90
CA SER A 410 -6.30 -12.69 5.72
C SER A 410 -5.36 -12.52 6.92
N CYS A 411 -5.38 -13.46 7.87
CA CYS A 411 -4.42 -13.55 8.97
C CYS A 411 -3.56 -14.82 8.82
N TRP A 412 -2.39 -14.88 9.45
CA TRP A 412 -1.46 -16.01 9.31
C TRP A 412 -2.13 -17.36 9.61
N ASN A 413 -1.77 -18.37 8.82
CA ASN A 413 -2.14 -19.76 9.05
C ASN A 413 -1.14 -20.42 10.00
N LEU A 414 -1.66 -21.15 10.98
CA LEU A 414 -0.88 -21.95 11.92
C LEU A 414 -0.44 -23.24 11.22
N VAL A 415 0.87 -23.55 11.26
CA VAL A 415 1.43 -24.77 10.67
C VAL A 415 2.02 -25.64 11.78
N LYS A 416 1.92 -26.97 11.65
CA LYS A 416 2.56 -27.90 12.58
C LYS A 416 4.09 -27.90 12.38
N PRO A 417 4.90 -28.08 13.44
CA PRO A 417 6.34 -28.12 13.31
C PRO A 417 6.79 -29.27 12.38
N PRO A 418 7.83 -29.05 11.56
CA PRO A 418 8.28 -30.02 10.54
C PRO A 418 8.74 -31.37 11.10
N ASN A 419 8.97 -31.49 12.42
CA ASN A 419 9.52 -32.71 13.05
C ASN A 419 8.45 -33.68 13.58
N THR A 420 7.17 -33.52 13.22
CA THR A 420 6.09 -34.45 13.66
C THR A 420 5.58 -35.40 12.58
N SER A 421 6.26 -35.49 11.44
CA SER A 421 5.93 -36.43 10.36
C SER A 421 7.11 -37.37 10.06
N LYS A 422 7.35 -38.31 10.97
CA LYS A 422 7.90 -39.63 10.64
C LYS A 422 6.96 -40.65 11.27
N GLU A 423 5.85 -40.87 10.60
CA GLU A 423 5.05 -42.10 10.53
C GLU A 423 3.68 -41.73 9.92
N HIS A 424 3.31 -42.47 8.88
CA HIS A 424 2.23 -42.24 7.90
C HIS A 424 2.55 -41.35 6.69
N GLU A 425 3.56 -41.75 5.91
CA GLU A 425 3.48 -41.67 4.45
C GLU A 425 2.74 -42.91 3.91
N ALA A 426 1.44 -42.80 3.65
CA ALA A 426 0.70 -43.65 2.70
C ALA A 426 -0.73 -43.10 2.51
N GLU A 427 -0.85 -41.93 1.90
CA GLU A 427 -2.01 -41.61 1.04
C GLU A 427 -1.63 -40.38 0.19
N ALA A 428 -1.09 -40.68 -0.99
CA ALA A 428 -0.87 -39.71 -2.04
C ALA A 428 -2.24 -39.21 -2.55
N VAL A 429 -2.71 -38.08 -2.02
CA VAL A 429 -3.86 -37.36 -2.59
C VAL A 429 -3.34 -36.28 -3.55
N PRO A 430 -3.89 -36.14 -4.77
CA PRO A 430 -3.25 -35.43 -5.87
C PRO A 430 -3.35 -33.90 -5.73
N ARG A 431 -2.44 -33.22 -6.43
CA ARG A 431 -2.50 -31.81 -6.87
C ARG A 431 -3.94 -31.27 -6.97
N GLY A 432 -4.31 -30.43 -6.01
CA GLY A 432 -5.63 -29.79 -6.00
C GLY A 432 -5.76 -28.72 -4.92
N ARG A 433 -4.91 -27.68 -4.93
CA ARG A 433 -5.08 -26.46 -4.09
C ARG A 433 -6.24 -25.60 -4.65
N LYS A 434 -7.44 -26.17 -4.72
CA LYS A 434 -8.73 -25.56 -5.11
C LYS A 434 -9.82 -26.31 -4.33
N GLY A 435 -10.20 -25.86 -3.14
CA GLY A 435 -11.32 -26.51 -2.44
C GLY A 435 -11.34 -26.51 -0.91
N LYS A 436 -10.78 -25.52 -0.22
CA LYS A 436 -11.19 -25.24 1.17
C LYS A 436 -11.88 -23.89 1.20
N LEU A 437 -13.19 -23.92 1.47
CA LEU A 437 -14.14 -22.82 1.62
C LEU A 437 -13.48 -21.43 1.56
N SER A 438 -13.53 -20.79 0.40
CA SER A 438 -13.13 -19.40 0.25
C SER A 438 -14.13 -18.53 1.02
N HIS A 439 -13.91 -18.35 2.33
CA HIS A 439 -14.58 -17.31 3.10
C HIS A 439 -14.34 -16.00 2.34
N GLY A 440 -15.41 -15.43 1.79
CA GLY A 440 -15.32 -14.25 0.95
C GLY A 440 -14.84 -13.07 1.77
N CYS A 441 -13.58 -12.71 1.61
CA CYS A 441 -12.92 -11.59 2.28
C CYS A 441 -12.65 -10.50 1.26
N LEU A 442 -13.03 -9.26 1.57
CA LEU A 442 -12.80 -8.12 0.69
C LEU A 442 -11.31 -7.93 0.38
N ILE A 443 -10.43 -8.17 1.36
CA ILE A 443 -8.98 -8.05 1.19
C ILE A 443 -8.48 -9.07 0.15
N SER A 444 -8.93 -10.32 0.23
CA SER A 444 -8.57 -11.35 -0.75
C SER A 444 -9.14 -11.04 -2.13
N ALA A 445 -10.36 -10.49 -2.20
CA ALA A 445 -10.99 -10.09 -3.46
C ALA A 445 -10.19 -8.99 -4.18
N ILE A 446 -9.80 -7.93 -3.46
CA ILE A 446 -8.99 -6.84 -4.03
C ILE A 446 -7.58 -7.35 -4.38
N ASN A 447 -6.97 -8.19 -3.53
CA ASN A 447 -5.62 -8.71 -3.79
C ASN A 447 -5.52 -9.55 -5.08
N GLN A 448 -6.57 -10.28 -5.45
CA GLN A 448 -6.57 -11.08 -6.67
C GLN A 448 -6.48 -10.21 -7.94
N ASN A 449 -7.11 -9.05 -7.95
CA ASN A 449 -7.27 -8.19 -9.12
C ASN A 449 -6.90 -6.72 -8.81
N GLN A 450 -5.72 -6.48 -8.22
CA GLN A 450 -5.32 -5.16 -7.71
C GLN A 450 -5.33 -4.06 -8.76
N LEU A 451 -4.78 -4.31 -9.96
CA LEU A 451 -4.84 -3.27 -10.99
C LEU A 451 -6.26 -3.07 -11.51
N LEU A 452 -7.04 -4.14 -11.69
CA LEU A 452 -8.42 -3.96 -12.11
C LEU A 452 -9.17 -3.05 -11.14
N PHE A 453 -8.98 -3.23 -9.83
CA PHE A 453 -9.53 -2.32 -8.82
C PHE A 453 -9.03 -0.88 -9.00
N PHE A 454 -7.73 -0.69 -9.23
CA PHE A 454 -7.15 0.63 -9.49
C PHE A 454 -7.71 1.30 -10.76
N LEU A 455 -7.84 0.56 -11.86
CA LEU A 455 -8.42 1.07 -13.11
C LEU A 455 -9.90 1.39 -12.97
N LEU A 456 -10.65 0.48 -12.35
CA LEU A 456 -12.06 0.68 -12.07
C LEU A 456 -12.28 1.95 -11.23
N ALA A 457 -11.46 2.16 -10.20
CA ALA A 457 -11.47 3.38 -9.40
C ALA A 457 -11.24 4.63 -10.26
N ASN A 458 -10.21 4.66 -11.11
CA ASN A 458 -9.95 5.80 -12.01
C ASN A 458 -11.11 6.08 -12.98
N VAL A 459 -11.69 5.04 -13.60
CA VAL A 459 -12.82 5.18 -14.54
C VAL A 459 -14.07 5.68 -13.81
N MET A 460 -14.37 5.13 -12.64
CA MET A 460 -15.49 5.56 -11.81
C MET A 460 -15.30 7.00 -11.31
N THR A 461 -14.07 7.43 -10.99
CA THR A 461 -13.77 8.83 -10.69
C THR A 461 -14.09 9.75 -11.85
N GLY A 462 -13.64 9.39 -13.06
CA GLY A 462 -13.96 10.15 -14.28
C GLY A 462 -15.48 10.24 -14.51
N THR A 463 -16.19 9.14 -14.27
CA THR A 463 -17.66 9.10 -14.41
C THR A 463 -18.34 10.02 -13.40
N VAL A 464 -17.96 9.98 -12.13
CA VAL A 464 -18.52 10.88 -11.09
C VAL A 464 -18.21 12.33 -11.41
N ASN A 465 -17.00 12.65 -11.86
CA ASN A 465 -16.60 14.02 -12.22
C ASN A 465 -17.35 14.60 -13.41
N ILE A 466 -17.88 13.76 -14.31
CA ILE A 466 -18.74 14.19 -15.42
C ILE A 466 -20.20 14.38 -14.96
N LEU A 467 -20.68 13.51 -14.07
CA LEU A 467 -22.09 13.46 -13.65
C LEU A 467 -22.42 14.42 -12.49
N VAL A 468 -21.44 14.82 -11.68
CA VAL A 468 -21.66 15.56 -10.44
C VAL A 468 -20.82 16.83 -10.40
N ASP A 469 -21.43 17.95 -10.01
CA ASP A 469 -20.69 19.16 -9.65
C ASP A 469 -20.02 18.98 -8.28
N THR A 470 -18.79 18.50 -8.29
CA THR A 470 -18.04 18.16 -7.07
C THR A 470 -17.68 19.39 -6.23
N ILE A 471 -17.55 20.56 -6.83
CA ILE A 471 -17.06 21.78 -6.16
C ILE A 471 -18.13 22.37 -5.24
N HIS A 472 -19.39 22.39 -5.68
CA HIS A 472 -20.50 22.98 -4.90
C HIS A 472 -21.28 21.95 -4.09
N SER A 473 -20.76 20.73 -3.95
CA SER A 473 -21.43 19.62 -3.27
C SER A 473 -21.49 19.80 -1.75
N LYS A 474 -22.70 19.64 -1.19
CA LYS A 474 -22.95 19.65 0.27
C LYS A 474 -22.35 18.41 0.94
N THR A 475 -21.95 18.54 2.20
CA THR A 475 -21.26 17.48 2.96
C THR A 475 -21.96 16.12 2.97
N ALA A 476 -23.27 16.08 3.24
CA ALA A 476 -24.02 14.82 3.28
C ALA A 476 -24.08 14.13 1.91
N PHE A 477 -24.23 14.94 0.85
CA PHE A 477 -24.26 14.44 -0.53
C PHE A 477 -22.89 13.92 -0.97
N THR A 478 -21.81 14.65 -0.67
CA THR A 478 -20.43 14.19 -0.89
C THR A 478 -20.17 12.85 -0.21
N LEU A 479 -20.51 12.72 1.07
CA LEU A 479 -20.30 11.48 1.81
C LEU A 479 -21.09 10.33 1.21
N CYS A 480 -22.33 10.57 0.77
CA CYS A 480 -23.15 9.56 0.11
C CYS A 480 -22.48 9.08 -1.19
N ILE A 481 -22.04 10.01 -2.06
CA ILE A 481 -21.36 9.67 -3.31
C ILE A 481 -20.08 8.89 -3.05
N LEU A 482 -19.22 9.33 -2.13
CA LEU A 482 -17.96 8.65 -1.85
C LEU A 482 -18.18 7.23 -1.32
N HIS A 483 -19.18 7.03 -0.46
CA HIS A 483 -19.52 5.70 0.05
C HIS A 483 -20.10 4.81 -1.04
N LEU A 484 -21.01 5.32 -1.88
CA LEU A 484 -21.56 4.58 -3.01
C LEU A 484 -20.46 4.18 -3.98
N TYR A 485 -19.59 5.11 -4.37
CA TYR A 485 -18.43 4.86 -5.22
C TYR A 485 -17.54 3.75 -4.67
N MET A 486 -17.13 3.84 -3.39
CA MET A 486 -16.30 2.80 -2.78
C MET A 486 -17.05 1.46 -2.65
N PHE A 487 -18.34 1.48 -2.32
CA PHE A 487 -19.15 0.28 -2.20
C PHE A 487 -19.27 -0.44 -3.55
N PHE A 488 -19.54 0.28 -4.64
CA PHE A 488 -19.58 -0.30 -5.99
C PHE A 488 -18.24 -0.91 -6.40
N ASN A 489 -17.13 -0.20 -6.18
CA ASN A 489 -15.79 -0.71 -6.46
C ASN A 489 -15.50 -2.02 -5.69
N CYS A 490 -15.84 -2.06 -4.39
CA CYS A 490 -15.68 -3.24 -3.55
C CYS A 490 -16.61 -4.38 -3.96
N LEU A 491 -17.87 -4.08 -4.30
CA LEU A 491 -18.87 -5.05 -4.73
C LEU A 491 -18.44 -5.77 -6.00
N ILE A 492 -17.94 -5.04 -7.00
CA ILE A 492 -17.46 -5.64 -8.26
C ILE A 492 -16.30 -6.61 -7.99
N MET A 493 -15.32 -6.21 -7.18
CA MET A 493 -14.21 -7.10 -6.80
C MET A 493 -14.71 -8.34 -6.05
N TYR A 494 -15.68 -8.16 -5.15
CA TYR A 494 -16.26 -9.26 -4.40
C TYR A 494 -17.03 -10.25 -5.29
N ILE A 495 -17.78 -9.76 -6.28
CA ILE A 495 -18.48 -10.59 -7.27
C ILE A 495 -17.47 -11.38 -8.13
N LEU A 496 -16.41 -10.74 -8.60
CA LEU A 496 -15.36 -11.41 -9.37
C LEU A 496 -14.67 -12.52 -8.56
N HIS A 497 -14.36 -12.24 -7.29
CA HIS A 497 -13.81 -13.24 -6.37
C HIS A 497 -14.81 -14.38 -6.12
N ALA A 498 -16.10 -14.09 -5.96
CA ALA A 498 -17.14 -15.09 -5.79
C ALA A 498 -17.31 -16.01 -7.02
N LYS A 499 -17.04 -15.48 -8.23
CA LYS A 499 -16.97 -16.22 -9.49
C LYS A 499 -15.59 -16.85 -9.76
N ASN A 500 -14.63 -16.69 -8.84
CA ASN A 500 -13.24 -17.14 -8.97
C ASN A 500 -12.57 -16.65 -10.29
N THR A 501 -12.98 -15.49 -10.78
CA THR A 501 -12.47 -14.89 -12.01
C THR A 501 -11.25 -14.04 -11.67
N VAL A 502 -10.09 -14.49 -12.13
CA VAL A 502 -8.83 -13.75 -11.99
C VAL A 502 -8.52 -13.13 -13.35
N ILE A 503 -8.65 -11.81 -13.42
CA ILE A 503 -8.34 -11.03 -14.62
C ILE A 503 -6.89 -10.56 -14.48
N LYS A 504 -5.97 -11.48 -14.76
CA LYS A 504 -4.54 -11.15 -14.83
C LYS A 504 -4.19 -10.82 -16.27
N PHE A 505 -4.06 -9.52 -16.55
CA PHE A 505 -3.48 -9.04 -17.80
C PHE A 505 -1.94 -9.01 -17.77
N TRP A 506 -1.28 -9.48 -16.70
CA TRP A 506 0.19 -9.65 -16.61
C TRP A 506 0.66 -10.62 -15.53
#